data_AF-A0A060S9F5-F1
#
_entry.id   AF-A0A060S9F5-F1
#
_cell.length_a   1.000
_cell.length_b   1.000
_cell.length_c   1.000
_cell.angle_alpha   90.00
_cell.angle_beta   90.00
_cell.angle_gamma   90.00
#
_symmetry.space_group_name_H-M   'P 1'
#
loop_
_entity.id
_entity.type
_entity.pdbx_description
1 polymer ?
#
loop_
_entity_poly.entity_id
_entity_poly.type
_entity_poly.pdbx_seq_one_letter_code
_entity_poly.pdbx_strand_id
1 'polypeptide(L)'
;MIAAMEKAKVVYILNRDAAAKLKISSPLEAHKANAIILHVVGLDVGFDNPTFAALEVDYTESDQDAAGEAFSNAQKMLTYHELDLSLNHVVRKWSEPTDPRANMLLQIPRGQAASSDRYDGPSGVLDSERGRIITAALMHKMKGAFFFLVQSEEGDLYKVTIEHEEQEVKALKIKYFDTVPVASSLCILKSGFLFVAADFGNHHL
;
A
#
# COMPACT_ATOMS: atom_id res chain seq x y z
N MET A 1 -5.47 -2.04 11.02
CA MET A 1 -6.58 -1.15 10.60
C MET A 1 -7.49 -1.94 9.69
N ILE A 2 -8.80 -1.80 9.85
CA ILE A 2 -9.81 -2.34 8.95
C ILE A 2 -10.58 -1.15 8.40
N ALA A 3 -10.84 -1.13 7.10
CA ALA A 3 -11.55 -0.05 6.42
C ALA A 3 -12.70 -0.62 5.60
N ALA A 4 -13.83 0.08 5.58
CA ALA A 4 -14.88 -0.13 4.61
C ALA A 4 -14.49 0.53 3.28
N MET A 5 -15.26 0.26 2.21
CA MET A 5 -15.08 0.93 0.92
C MET A 5 -15.35 2.44 0.97
N GLU A 6 -16.12 2.88 1.96
CA GLU A 6 -16.48 4.28 2.15
C GLU A 6 -16.52 4.61 3.63
N LYS A 7 -16.11 5.83 3.98
CA LYS A 7 -16.26 6.47 5.30
C LYS A 7 -15.52 5.81 6.47
N ALA A 8 -15.87 4.57 6.80
CA ALA A 8 -15.50 3.92 8.04
C ALA A 8 -14.09 3.33 7.97
N LYS A 9 -13.27 3.72 8.94
CA LYS A 9 -11.96 3.14 9.24
C LYS A 9 -11.86 2.93 10.74
N VAL A 10 -11.45 1.73 11.15
CA VAL A 10 -11.29 1.35 12.55
C VAL A 10 -9.93 0.69 12.80
N VAL A 11 -9.36 0.96 13.96
CA VAL A 11 -8.07 0.42 14.40
C VAL A 11 -8.26 -0.32 15.72
N TYR A 12 -7.72 -1.53 15.79
CA TYR A 12 -7.66 -2.33 17.00
C TYR A 12 -6.21 -2.45 17.45
N ILE A 13 -5.98 -2.30 18.75
CA ILE A 13 -4.68 -2.52 19.38
C ILE A 13 -4.61 -3.98 19.83
N LEU A 14 -3.58 -4.68 19.36
CA LEU A 14 -3.31 -6.07 19.71
C LEU A 14 -2.18 -6.11 20.74
N ASN A 15 -2.47 -6.63 21.92
CA ASN A 15 -1.50 -6.79 23.02
C ASN A 15 -1.51 -8.22 23.55
N ARG A 16 -0.51 -8.54 24.38
CA ARG A 16 -0.49 -9.80 25.15
C ARG A 16 -0.63 -9.50 26.64
N ASP A 17 -1.41 -10.31 27.34
CA ASP A 17 -1.47 -10.27 28.80
C ASP A 17 -0.26 -10.98 29.46
N ALA A 18 -0.23 -10.99 30.81
CA ALA A 18 0.84 -11.66 31.56
C ALA A 18 0.91 -13.18 31.32
N ALA A 19 -0.17 -13.79 30.80
CA ALA A 19 -0.25 -15.20 30.43
C ALA A 19 0.01 -15.43 28.92
N ALA A 20 0.56 -14.43 28.23
CA ALA A 20 0.83 -14.43 26.80
C ALA A 20 -0.39 -14.62 25.88
N LYS A 21 -1.62 -14.39 26.37
CA LYS A 21 -2.85 -14.46 25.57
C LYS A 21 -3.08 -13.14 24.82
N LEU A 22 -3.58 -13.25 23.59
CA LEU A 22 -3.95 -12.11 22.76
C LEU A 22 -5.12 -11.35 23.41
N LYS A 23 -4.95 -10.04 23.61
CA LYS A 23 -5.95 -9.08 24.04
C LYS A 23 -6.18 -8.05 22.94
N ILE A 24 -7.44 -7.77 22.63
CA ILE A 24 -7.86 -6.80 21.63
C ILE A 24 -8.52 -5.62 22.34
N SER A 25 -8.14 -4.40 22.00
CA SER A 25 -8.77 -3.18 22.52
C SER A 25 -10.17 -2.95 21.94
N SER A 26 -10.90 -1.98 22.50
CA SER A 26 -12.02 -1.34 21.79
C SER A 26 -11.54 -0.71 20.47
N PRO A 27 -12.40 -0.62 19.45
CA PRO A 27 -12.04 0.01 18.18
C PRO A 27 -11.80 1.51 18.37
N LEU A 28 -10.78 2.03 17.70
CA LEU A 28 -10.52 3.45 17.55
C LEU A 28 -10.93 3.88 16.13
N GLU A 29 -11.71 4.93 16.01
CA GLU A 29 -12.29 5.37 14.74
C GLU A 29 -11.41 6.43 14.06
N ALA A 30 -11.30 6.33 12.74
CA ALA A 30 -10.63 7.31 11.87
C ALA A 30 -11.50 7.63 10.65
N HIS A 31 -12.78 7.91 10.90
CA HIS A 31 -13.79 8.08 9.86
C HIS A 31 -13.58 9.37 9.06
N LYS A 32 -13.84 9.30 7.75
CA LYS A 32 -13.88 10.48 6.87
C LYS A 32 -15.13 10.39 6.02
N ALA A 33 -16.14 11.21 6.28
CA ALA A 33 -17.36 11.22 5.47
C ALA A 33 -17.05 11.50 3.99
N ASN A 34 -17.88 10.97 3.08
CA ASN A 34 -17.81 11.25 1.65
C ASN A 34 -16.44 10.91 1.02
N ALA A 35 -15.79 9.87 1.55
CA ALA A 35 -14.49 9.41 1.08
C ALA A 35 -14.54 7.95 0.67
N ILE A 36 -14.24 7.69 -0.60
CA ILE A 36 -14.04 6.35 -1.15
C ILE A 36 -12.62 5.91 -0.79
N ILE A 37 -12.48 4.70 -0.26
CA ILE A 37 -11.23 4.12 0.21
C ILE A 37 -10.87 2.97 -0.73
N LEU A 38 -9.80 3.14 -1.50
CA LEU A 38 -9.43 2.19 -2.57
C LEU A 38 -8.49 1.10 -2.07
N HIS A 39 -7.50 1.46 -1.26
CA HIS A 39 -6.51 0.52 -0.76
C HIS A 39 -5.94 1.03 0.56
N VAL A 40 -5.69 0.11 1.51
CA VAL A 40 -5.08 0.43 2.82
C VAL A 40 -3.95 -0.54 3.09
N VAL A 41 -2.81 -0.03 3.54
CA VAL A 41 -1.65 -0.83 3.91
C VAL A 41 -1.03 -0.33 5.21
N GLY A 42 -0.54 -1.25 6.05
CA GLY A 42 0.27 -0.88 7.21
C GLY A 42 1.69 -0.52 6.78
N LEU A 43 2.31 0.48 7.39
CA LEU A 43 3.71 0.83 7.15
C LEU A 43 4.63 0.08 8.12
N ASP A 44 5.80 -0.33 7.65
CA ASP A 44 6.86 -0.88 8.52
C ASP A 44 7.62 0.28 9.17
N VAL A 45 7.17 0.69 10.34
CA VAL A 45 7.77 1.77 11.13
C VAL A 45 8.65 1.25 12.28
N GLY A 46 8.91 -0.06 12.34
CA GLY A 46 9.63 -0.67 13.47
C GLY A 46 8.86 -0.54 14.78
N PHE A 47 9.38 0.25 15.72
CA PHE A 47 8.80 0.46 17.06
C PHE A 47 8.20 1.85 17.26
N ASP A 48 8.21 2.70 16.23
CA ASP A 48 7.54 3.99 16.24
C ASP A 48 6.00 3.79 16.23
N ASN A 49 5.25 4.87 16.43
CA ASN A 49 3.79 4.82 16.44
C ASN A 49 3.25 4.15 15.15
N PRO A 50 2.41 3.10 15.24
CA PRO A 50 1.92 2.38 14.07
C PRO A 50 1.24 3.31 13.07
N THR A 51 1.67 3.27 11.82
CA THR A 51 1.13 4.12 10.75
C THR A 51 0.53 3.27 9.64
N PHE A 52 -0.60 3.74 9.10
CA PHE A 52 -1.31 3.13 7.97
C PHE A 52 -1.43 4.14 6.84
N ALA A 53 -1.17 3.71 5.61
CA ALA A 53 -1.39 4.52 4.42
C ALA A 53 -2.67 4.07 3.71
N ALA A 54 -3.43 5.02 3.19
CA ALA A 54 -4.66 4.78 2.45
C ALA A 54 -4.72 5.62 1.18
N LEU A 55 -5.23 5.03 0.10
CA LEU A 55 -5.64 5.74 -1.11
C LEU A 55 -7.11 6.14 -0.98
N GLU A 56 -7.39 7.44 -1.05
CA GLU A 56 -8.71 7.98 -0.78
C GLU A 56 -9.12 9.02 -1.83
N VAL A 57 -10.40 9.05 -2.19
CA VAL A 57 -10.98 10.10 -3.05
C VAL A 57 -12.16 10.71 -2.32
N ASP A 58 -12.14 12.04 -2.19
CA ASP A 58 -13.27 12.80 -1.66
C ASP A 58 -14.24 13.13 -2.80
N TYR A 59 -15.51 12.84 -2.62
CA TYR A 59 -16.54 13.10 -3.65
C TYR A 59 -17.58 14.13 -3.20
N THR A 60 -17.34 14.86 -2.10
CA THR A 60 -18.30 15.82 -1.53
C THR A 60 -18.71 16.89 -2.54
N GLU A 61 -17.74 17.44 -3.28
CA GLU A 61 -18.01 18.48 -4.30
C GLU A 61 -18.63 17.88 -5.56
N SER A 62 -18.22 16.66 -5.94
CA SER A 62 -18.75 15.98 -7.12
C SER A 62 -20.26 15.70 -7.00
N ASP A 63 -20.75 15.37 -5.82
CA ASP A 63 -22.19 15.16 -5.57
C ASP A 63 -23.02 16.44 -5.70
N GLN A 64 -22.40 17.61 -5.53
CA GLN A 64 -23.08 18.91 -5.55
C GLN A 64 -22.97 19.62 -6.90
N ASP A 65 -22.15 19.10 -7.82
CA ASP A 65 -21.88 19.71 -9.11
C ASP A 65 -22.62 19.02 -10.26
N ALA A 66 -23.70 19.62 -10.71
CA ALA A 66 -24.46 19.14 -11.86
C ALA A 66 -23.71 19.29 -13.21
N ALA A 67 -22.66 20.12 -13.28
CA ALA A 67 -21.88 20.31 -14.51
C ALA A 67 -20.82 19.21 -14.73
N GLY A 68 -20.41 18.51 -13.66
CA GLY A 68 -19.43 17.41 -13.72
C GLY A 68 -17.96 17.87 -13.77
N GLU A 69 -17.70 19.16 -13.58
CA GLU A 69 -16.34 19.72 -13.51
C GLU A 69 -15.63 19.27 -12.22
N ALA A 70 -16.34 19.23 -11.10
CA ALA A 70 -15.80 18.79 -9.81
C ALA A 70 -15.38 17.32 -9.83
N PHE A 71 -16.07 16.46 -10.58
CA PHE A 71 -15.64 15.07 -10.78
C PHE A 71 -14.31 15.00 -11.54
N SER A 72 -14.15 15.81 -12.57
CA SER A 72 -12.92 15.85 -13.39
C SER A 72 -11.72 16.38 -12.60
N ASN A 73 -11.97 17.26 -11.62
CA ASN A 73 -10.95 17.85 -10.75
C ASN A 73 -10.70 17.06 -9.46
N ALA A 74 -11.48 16.01 -9.18
CA ALA A 74 -11.36 15.24 -7.96
C ALA A 74 -9.98 14.57 -7.85
N GLN A 75 -9.29 14.83 -6.74
CA GLN A 75 -7.94 14.31 -6.51
C GLN A 75 -7.97 13.03 -5.70
N LYS A 76 -7.19 12.04 -6.14
CA LYS A 76 -6.83 10.89 -5.32
C LYS A 76 -5.74 11.30 -4.35
N MET A 77 -5.94 11.02 -3.08
CA MET A 77 -5.05 11.40 -1.98
C MET A 77 -4.38 10.17 -1.39
N LEU A 78 -3.07 10.24 -1.15
CA LEU A 78 -2.36 9.32 -0.28
C LEU A 78 -2.38 9.88 1.14
N THR A 79 -3.07 9.20 2.06
CA THR A 79 -3.31 9.69 3.42
C THR A 79 -2.68 8.76 4.45
N TYR A 80 -1.90 9.33 5.39
CA TYR A 80 -1.27 8.60 6.48
C TYR A 80 -2.06 8.79 7.78
N HIS A 81 -2.44 7.67 8.38
CA HIS A 81 -3.12 7.58 9.67
C HIS A 81 -2.14 7.01 10.69
N GLU A 82 -1.79 7.79 11.70
CA GLU A 82 -0.91 7.36 12.79
C GLU A 82 -1.75 7.03 14.02
N LEU A 83 -1.50 5.87 14.61
CA LEU A 83 -2.04 5.48 15.91
C LEU A 83 -1.11 5.99 16.99
N ASP A 84 -1.54 7.01 17.73
CA ASP A 84 -0.82 7.46 18.92
C ASP A 84 -1.17 6.53 20.09
N LEU A 85 -0.19 5.72 20.50
CA LEU A 85 -0.36 4.75 21.59
C LEU A 85 -0.44 5.42 22.97
N SER A 86 0.09 6.64 23.12
CA SER A 86 0.08 7.37 24.39
C SER A 86 -1.27 8.05 24.61
N LEU A 87 -1.81 8.65 23.55
CA LEU A 87 -3.09 9.35 23.57
C LEU A 87 -4.28 8.44 23.20
N ASN A 88 -4.01 7.21 22.77
CA ASN A 88 -5.00 6.20 22.41
C ASN A 88 -6.05 6.71 21.39
N HIS A 89 -5.58 7.40 20.36
CA HIS A 89 -6.41 7.90 19.26
C HIS A 89 -5.66 7.82 17.94
N VAL A 90 -6.40 7.83 16.83
CA VAL A 90 -5.84 7.80 15.48
C VAL A 90 -5.89 9.20 14.90
N VAL A 91 -4.76 9.68 14.38
CA VAL A 91 -4.63 11.00 13.76
C VAL A 91 -4.34 10.87 12.28
N ARG A 92 -4.91 11.75 11.47
CA ARG A 92 -4.47 11.95 10.08
C ARG A 92 -3.21 12.82 10.09
N LYS A 93 -2.05 12.20 9.94
CA LYS A 93 -0.73 12.85 10.09
C LYS A 93 -0.33 13.63 8.84
N TRP A 94 -0.60 13.07 7.67
CA TRP A 94 -0.18 13.62 6.38
C TRP A 94 -1.15 13.20 5.28
N SER A 95 -1.30 14.05 4.27
CA SER A 95 -2.16 13.80 3.12
C SER A 95 -1.67 14.63 1.94
N GLU A 96 -1.32 13.99 0.84
CA GLU A 96 -0.96 14.67 -0.41
C GLU A 96 -1.64 14.02 -1.62
N PRO A 97 -1.91 14.79 -2.69
CA PRO A 97 -2.41 14.23 -3.94
C PRO A 97 -1.44 13.21 -4.52
N THR A 98 -1.98 12.18 -5.17
CA THR A 98 -1.22 11.14 -5.88
C THR A 98 -1.77 10.94 -7.28
N ASP A 99 -1.12 10.09 -8.08
CA ASP A 99 -1.56 9.78 -9.43
C ASP A 99 -3.01 9.25 -9.40
N PRO A 100 -3.95 9.84 -10.17
CA PRO A 100 -5.33 9.37 -10.25
C PRO A 100 -5.48 7.88 -10.62
N ARG A 101 -4.49 7.29 -11.28
CA ARG A 101 -4.45 5.88 -11.69
C ARG A 101 -3.88 4.94 -10.63
N ALA A 102 -3.29 5.45 -9.55
CA ALA A 102 -2.75 4.62 -8.47
C ALA A 102 -3.82 3.68 -7.90
N ASN A 103 -3.59 2.37 -7.96
CA ASN A 103 -4.58 1.35 -7.60
C ASN A 103 -4.16 0.45 -6.42
N MET A 104 -2.86 0.38 -6.12
CA MET A 104 -2.33 -0.48 -5.04
C MET A 104 -1.17 0.20 -4.31
N LEU A 105 -1.07 -0.04 -3.00
CA LEU A 105 0.05 0.38 -2.17
C LEU A 105 0.85 -0.84 -1.72
N LEU A 106 2.19 -0.74 -1.74
CA LEU A 106 3.08 -1.80 -1.26
C LEU A 106 3.82 -1.32 -0.01
N GLN A 107 3.82 -2.16 1.03
CA GLN A 107 4.63 -1.90 2.20
C GLN A 107 6.12 -2.08 1.86
N ILE A 108 6.91 -1.04 2.06
CA ILE A 108 8.37 -1.12 1.99
C ILE A 108 8.89 -1.52 3.37
N PRO A 109 9.65 -2.63 3.50
CA PRO A 109 10.28 -2.99 4.77
C PRO A 109 11.29 -1.93 5.19
N ARG A 110 11.37 -1.67 6.49
CA ARG A 110 12.40 -0.80 7.03
C ARG A 110 13.78 -1.48 6.89
N GLY A 111 14.68 -0.86 6.13
CA GLY A 111 16.13 -1.01 6.28
C GLY A 111 16.59 -0.22 7.52
N GLN A 112 17.70 -0.59 8.15
CA GLN A 112 18.16 0.07 9.38
C GLN A 112 18.39 1.59 9.19
N ALA A 113 17.58 2.35 9.95
CA ALA A 113 17.67 3.77 10.34
C ALA A 113 17.63 4.86 9.25
N ALA A 114 17.57 6.13 9.62
CA ALA A 114 16.41 6.95 9.98
C ALA A 114 16.72 8.43 9.67
N SER A 115 15.68 9.18 9.32
CA SER A 115 15.53 10.65 9.27
C SER A 115 15.67 11.34 7.90
N SER A 116 14.76 12.31 7.73
CA SER A 116 14.32 13.12 6.57
C SER A 116 15.46 13.69 5.72
N ASP A 117 15.34 13.73 4.38
CA ASP A 117 14.40 14.61 3.67
C ASP A 117 13.70 13.98 2.46
N ARG A 118 12.62 14.63 2.02
CA ARG A 118 11.71 14.24 0.94
C ARG A 118 12.46 13.77 -0.30
N TYR A 119 12.15 12.56 -0.76
CA TYR A 119 12.55 12.08 -2.08
C TYR A 119 11.36 12.06 -3.03
N ASP A 120 11.43 12.94 -4.03
CA ASP A 120 10.61 12.91 -5.25
C ASP A 120 11.31 11.97 -6.23
N GLY A 121 10.94 10.69 -6.18
CA GLY A 121 11.54 9.64 -6.99
C GLY A 121 10.94 9.59 -8.40
N PRO A 122 11.74 9.24 -9.42
CA PRO A 122 11.40 9.48 -10.81
C PRO A 122 10.14 8.71 -11.20
N SER A 123 9.12 9.45 -11.64
CA SER A 123 8.05 8.89 -12.48
C SER A 123 8.70 8.37 -13.76
N GLY A 124 9.06 7.09 -13.77
CA GLY A 124 9.48 6.41 -14.98
C GLY A 124 8.35 6.52 -16.01
N VAL A 125 8.61 7.27 -17.07
CA VAL A 125 7.70 7.39 -18.22
C VAL A 125 7.68 6.03 -18.92
N LEU A 126 6.66 5.23 -18.62
CA LEU A 126 6.22 4.19 -19.54
C LEU A 126 5.35 4.89 -20.59
N ASP A 127 5.97 5.18 -21.73
CA ASP A 127 5.30 5.69 -22.93
C ASP A 127 4.47 4.55 -23.53
N SER A 128 3.30 4.30 -22.94
CA SER A 128 2.25 3.49 -23.53
C SER A 128 0.93 4.26 -23.44
N GLU A 129 0.33 4.57 -24.59
CA GLU A 129 -0.98 5.25 -24.67
C GLU A 129 -2.08 4.50 -23.89
N ARG A 130 -1.88 3.20 -23.62
CA ARG A 130 -2.59 2.43 -22.59
C ARG A 130 -1.72 2.34 -21.34
N GLY A 131 -2.15 2.96 -20.24
CA GLY A 131 -1.55 2.70 -18.93
C GLY A 131 -1.79 1.26 -18.52
N ARG A 132 -0.75 0.58 -18.01
CA ARG A 132 -0.86 -0.75 -17.40
C ARG A 132 -1.10 -0.63 -15.90
N ILE A 133 -1.86 -1.55 -15.31
CA ILE A 133 -2.14 -1.59 -13.88
C ILE A 133 -1.53 -2.82 -13.22
N ILE A 134 -1.17 -2.69 -11.94
CA ILE A 134 -0.68 -3.83 -11.18
C ILE A 134 -1.87 -4.53 -10.53
N THR A 135 -2.03 -5.83 -10.76
CA THR A 135 -3.16 -6.64 -10.24
C THR A 135 -2.82 -7.38 -8.95
N ALA A 136 -1.59 -7.87 -8.83
CA ALA A 136 -1.08 -8.53 -7.64
C ALA A 136 0.36 -8.15 -7.36
N ALA A 137 0.75 -8.23 -6.10
CA ALA A 137 2.13 -8.02 -5.70
C ALA A 137 2.45 -8.75 -4.39
N LEU A 138 3.73 -9.02 -4.21
CA LEU A 138 4.29 -9.50 -2.96
C LEU A 138 5.60 -8.80 -2.66
N MET A 139 5.94 -8.78 -1.38
CA MET A 139 7.27 -8.42 -0.90
C MET A 139 7.92 -9.67 -0.32
N HIS A 140 9.14 -9.97 -0.76
CA HIS A 140 9.94 -11.05 -0.19
C HIS A 140 11.18 -10.48 0.49
N LYS A 141 11.27 -10.68 1.80
CA LYS A 141 12.39 -10.27 2.64
C LYS A 141 13.34 -11.45 2.85
N MET A 142 14.60 -11.23 2.50
CA MET A 142 15.74 -12.11 2.76
C MET A 142 16.63 -11.49 3.84
N LYS A 143 17.68 -12.20 4.26
CA LYS A 143 18.63 -11.67 5.24
C LYS A 143 19.37 -10.46 4.65
N GLY A 144 19.03 -9.25 5.13
CA GLY A 144 19.67 -8.00 4.72
C GLY A 144 19.23 -7.44 3.37
N ALA A 145 18.26 -8.05 2.69
CA ALA A 145 17.76 -7.60 1.39
C ALA A 145 16.26 -7.88 1.25
N PHE A 146 15.60 -7.19 0.35
CA PHE A 146 14.22 -7.48 -0.05
C PHE A 146 14.02 -7.14 -1.52
N PHE A 147 12.98 -7.70 -2.11
CA PHE A 147 12.50 -7.34 -3.43
C PHE A 147 10.99 -7.53 -3.49
N PHE A 148 10.38 -7.01 -4.55
CA PHE A 148 8.98 -7.25 -4.86
C PHE A 148 8.87 -8.03 -6.16
N LEU A 149 7.83 -8.86 -6.25
CA LEU A 149 7.27 -9.24 -7.53
C LEU A 149 5.94 -8.50 -7.66
N VAL A 150 5.76 -7.80 -8.77
CA VAL A 150 4.51 -7.12 -9.12
C VAL A 150 4.02 -7.70 -10.45
N GLN A 151 2.72 -8.01 -10.53
CA GLN A 151 2.10 -8.57 -11.72
C GLN A 151 1.24 -7.52 -12.42
N SER A 152 1.42 -7.37 -13.72
CA SER A 152 0.51 -6.57 -14.55
C SER A 152 -0.81 -7.29 -14.85
N GLU A 153 -1.78 -6.59 -15.39
CA GLU A 153 -3.03 -7.17 -15.89
C GLU A 153 -2.85 -8.13 -17.08
N GLU A 154 -1.67 -8.13 -17.72
CA GLU A 154 -1.31 -9.07 -18.80
C GLU A 154 -0.68 -10.36 -18.26
N GLY A 155 -0.41 -10.44 -16.96
CA GLY A 155 0.22 -11.61 -16.31
C GLY A 155 1.73 -11.52 -16.17
N ASP A 156 2.37 -10.49 -16.75
CA ASP A 156 3.81 -10.28 -16.63
C ASP A 156 4.19 -9.95 -15.19
N LEU A 157 5.18 -10.68 -14.67
CA LEU A 157 5.83 -10.44 -13.40
C LEU A 157 7.08 -9.58 -13.60
N TYR A 158 7.16 -8.52 -12.82
CA TYR A 158 8.32 -7.66 -12.75
C TYR A 158 8.94 -7.78 -11.37
N LYS A 159 10.25 -8.03 -11.33
CA LYS A 159 11.04 -7.91 -10.12
C LYS A 159 11.40 -6.45 -9.90
N VAL A 160 10.92 -5.89 -8.79
CA VAL A 160 11.23 -4.53 -8.35
C VAL A 160 12.20 -4.58 -7.19
N THR A 161 13.30 -3.84 -7.31
CA THR A 161 14.32 -3.67 -6.27
C THR A 161 14.56 -2.19 -6.03
N ILE A 162 14.81 -1.82 -4.78
CA ILE A 162 15.08 -0.44 -4.38
C ILE A 162 16.57 -0.32 -4.09
N GLU A 163 17.25 0.59 -4.77
CA GLU A 163 18.62 0.95 -4.47
C GLU A 163 18.64 2.07 -3.46
N HIS A 164 19.44 1.88 -2.41
CA HIS A 164 19.61 2.86 -1.36
C HIS A 164 21.09 3.07 -1.06
N GLU A 165 21.46 4.32 -0.83
CA GLU A 165 22.79 4.72 -0.39
C GLU A 165 22.64 5.65 0.81
N GLU A 166 23.37 5.37 1.89
CA GLU A 166 23.38 6.21 3.10
C GLU A 166 21.97 6.61 3.60
N GLN A 167 21.01 5.67 3.49
CA GLN A 167 19.60 5.82 3.90
C GLN A 167 18.68 6.61 2.94
N GLU A 168 19.19 7.04 1.78
CA GLU A 168 18.39 7.62 0.72
C GLU A 168 18.04 6.60 -0.36
N VAL A 169 16.80 6.62 -0.83
CA VAL A 169 16.41 5.88 -2.03
C VAL A 169 17.00 6.59 -3.24
N LYS A 170 17.89 5.91 -3.98
CA LYS A 170 18.52 6.47 -5.17
C LYS A 170 17.78 6.07 -6.45
N ALA A 171 17.35 4.82 -6.52
CA ALA A 171 16.70 4.31 -7.73
C ALA A 171 15.74 3.17 -7.42
N LEU A 172 14.71 3.08 -8.25
CA LEU A 172 13.85 1.93 -8.33
C LEU A 172 14.22 1.17 -9.61
N LYS A 173 14.69 -0.07 -9.45
CA LYS A 173 15.08 -0.95 -10.54
C LYS A 173 13.98 -1.96 -10.81
N ILE A 174 13.43 -1.92 -12.02
CA ILE A 174 12.43 -2.86 -12.50
C ILE A 174 13.07 -3.76 -13.55
N LYS A 175 12.92 -5.07 -13.39
CA LYS A 175 13.36 -6.06 -14.37
C LYS A 175 12.22 -7.03 -14.64
N TYR A 176 11.96 -7.33 -15.91
CA TYR A 176 11.11 -8.46 -16.27
C TYR A 176 11.61 -9.74 -15.58
N PHE A 177 10.70 -10.45 -14.94
CA PHE A 177 11.00 -11.67 -14.21
C PHE A 177 10.51 -12.90 -14.98
N ASP A 178 9.20 -13.00 -15.21
CA ASP A 178 8.55 -14.08 -15.95
C ASP A 178 7.11 -13.68 -16.33
N THR A 179 6.37 -14.55 -17.01
CA THR A 179 4.92 -14.39 -17.25
C THR A 179 4.17 -15.60 -16.70
N VAL A 180 3.16 -15.34 -15.88
CA VAL A 180 2.28 -16.37 -15.29
C VAL A 180 0.82 -15.95 -15.50
N PRO A 181 -0.16 -16.86 -15.34
CA PRO A 181 -1.57 -16.48 -15.36
C PRO A 181 -1.86 -15.34 -14.38
N VAL A 182 -2.71 -14.40 -14.78
CA VAL A 182 -3.14 -13.29 -13.90
C VAL A 182 -3.67 -13.85 -12.59
N ALA A 183 -3.16 -13.35 -11.48
CA ALA A 183 -3.38 -13.91 -10.16
C ALA A 183 -4.06 -12.92 -9.23
N SER A 184 -4.94 -13.45 -8.39
CA SER A 184 -5.55 -12.73 -7.26
C SER A 184 -4.55 -12.53 -6.12
N SER A 185 -3.58 -13.45 -6.02
CA SER A 185 -2.54 -13.43 -5.00
C SER A 185 -1.32 -14.19 -5.44
N LEU A 186 -0.15 -13.72 -4.99
CA LEU A 186 1.15 -14.34 -5.21
C LEU A 186 1.81 -14.58 -3.84
N CYS A 187 2.47 -15.72 -3.66
CA CYS A 187 3.16 -16.02 -2.41
C CYS A 187 4.51 -16.71 -2.66
N ILE A 188 5.59 -16.15 -2.11
CA ILE A 188 6.90 -16.81 -2.10
C ILE A 188 7.11 -17.56 -0.79
N LEU A 189 7.34 -18.87 -0.90
CA LEU A 189 7.68 -19.73 0.22
C LEU A 189 9.17 -19.61 0.57
N LYS A 190 9.52 -19.79 1.85
CA LYS A 190 10.93 -19.79 2.31
C LYS A 190 11.79 -20.87 1.66
N SER A 191 11.17 -21.93 1.14
CA SER A 191 11.83 -22.99 0.38
C SER A 191 12.17 -22.59 -1.07
N GLY A 192 11.79 -21.39 -1.52
CA GLY A 192 12.13 -20.85 -2.83
C GLY A 192 11.09 -21.06 -3.93
N PHE A 193 9.86 -21.45 -3.58
CA PHE A 193 8.76 -21.65 -4.54
C PHE A 193 7.84 -20.43 -4.62
N LEU A 194 7.23 -20.21 -5.79
CA LEU A 194 6.26 -19.15 -6.03
C LEU A 194 4.88 -19.77 -6.28
N PHE A 195 4.00 -19.64 -5.30
CA PHE A 195 2.60 -19.99 -5.47
C PHE A 195 1.84 -18.86 -6.18
N VAL A 196 1.08 -19.23 -7.21
CA VAL A 196 0.26 -18.34 -8.05
C VAL A 196 -1.20 -18.74 -7.93
N ALA A 197 -1.98 -17.93 -7.21
CA ALA A 197 -3.43 -18.09 -7.10
C ALA A 197 -4.12 -17.41 -8.28
N ALA A 198 -4.12 -18.07 -9.44
CA ALA A 198 -4.74 -17.57 -10.67
C ALA A 198 -6.19 -17.11 -10.44
N ASP A 199 -6.58 -15.96 -11.01
CA ASP A 199 -7.95 -15.43 -10.96
C ASP A 199 -8.96 -16.41 -11.56
N PHE A 200 -8.55 -17.09 -12.64
CA PHE A 200 -9.34 -18.07 -13.35
C PHE A 200 -8.47 -19.27 -13.74
N GLY A 201 -9.10 -20.45 -13.80
CA GLY A 201 -8.42 -21.69 -14.17
C GLY A 201 -7.64 -22.30 -13.01
N ASN A 202 -6.56 -23.02 -13.34
CA ASN A 202 -5.78 -23.78 -12.36
C ASN A 202 -4.75 -22.89 -11.65
N HIS A 203 -4.49 -23.17 -10.38
CA HIS A 203 -3.42 -22.54 -9.61
C HIS A 203 -2.07 -23.23 -9.89
N HIS A 204 -0.97 -22.53 -9.64
CA HIS A 204 0.40 -23.01 -9.90
C HIS A 204 1.31 -22.84 -8.68
N LEU A 205 2.37 -23.66 -8.58
CA LEU A 205 3.41 -23.63 -7.53
C LEU A 205 4.81 -23.72 -8.14
#